data_AF-A0A2H0KZI3-F1
#
_entry.id   AF-A0A2H0KZI3-F1
#
_cell.length_a   1.000
_cell.length_b   1.000
_cell.length_c   1.000
_cell.angle_alpha   90.00
_cell.angle_beta   90.00
_cell.angle_gamma   90.00
#
_symmetry.space_group_name_H-M   'P 1'
#
loop_
_entity.id
_entity.type
_entity.pdbx_description
1 polymer ?
#
loop_
_entity_poly.entity_id
_entity_poly.type
_entity_poly.pdbx_seq_one_letter_code
_entity_poly.pdbx_strand_id
1 'polypeptide(L)'
;MQRIPKYIIRNLILLLFIATVVVVTQSTTRPADAKPQESVNKYLKFEDDVSGMVLEYHSTMNDLFNERIAALNAEKDGDTLIALVQAPPRNDKGVRECIGKEGKPNLSTYCLAEAGMVQFFQFRQGLEAARAQLEFKAADKFERIQQDIRREERVQEERGSDAPVGFGPDLFYAQSVLNDIGIALQRIETEIDIAEKTLDQSLLAYNEFQMALPLHRKYREIIKSLENYRDEVASIRDEITLYPFKFTNVSTTRCQ
;
A
#
# COMPACT_ATOMS: atom_id res chain seq x y z
N MET A 1 11.89 35.97 46.83
CA MET A 1 10.88 35.89 45.74
C MET A 1 11.53 36.25 44.42
N GLN A 2 11.99 35.26 43.65
CA GLN A 2 12.48 35.49 42.29
C GLN A 2 11.29 35.62 41.34
N ARG A 3 11.19 36.74 40.62
CA ARG A 3 10.16 36.93 39.60
C ARG A 3 10.55 36.16 38.35
N ILE A 4 9.73 35.18 37.95
CA ILE A 4 9.91 34.46 36.70
C ILE A 4 9.90 35.48 35.54
N PRO A 5 10.91 35.46 34.65
CA PRO A 5 10.96 36.39 33.55
C PRO A 5 9.75 36.23 32.62
N LYS A 6 9.11 37.36 32.27
CA LYS A 6 7.89 37.39 31.44
C LYS A 6 8.04 36.67 30.08
N TYR A 7 9.25 36.54 29.56
CA TYR A 7 9.50 35.85 28.29
C TYR A 7 9.35 34.33 28.38
N ILE A 8 9.62 33.73 29.55
CA ILE A 8 9.48 32.27 29.74
C ILE A 8 7.99 31.89 29.72
N ILE A 9 7.15 32.66 30.40
CA ILE A 9 5.69 32.44 30.44
C ILE A 9 5.10 32.58 29.03
N ARG A 10 5.54 33.59 28.26
CA ARG A 10 5.07 33.82 26.89
C ARG A 10 5.42 32.65 25.95
N ASN A 11 6.65 32.12 26.04
CA ASN A 11 7.06 30.99 25.22
C ASN A 11 6.34 29.69 25.61
N LEU A 12 6.08 29.48 26.90
CA LEU A 12 5.35 28.30 27.39
C LEU A 12 3.89 28.28 26.89
N ILE A 13 3.21 29.44 26.92
CA ILE A 13 1.85 29.57 26.40
C ILE A 13 1.80 29.30 24.90
N LEU A 14 2.79 29.78 24.14
CA LEU A 14 2.86 29.56 22.69
C LEU A 14 3.02 28.08 22.36
N LEU A 15 3.85 27.36 23.13
CA LEU A 15 4.08 25.91 22.98
C LEU A 15 2.82 25.10 23.27
N LEU A 16 2.09 25.44 24.35
CA LEU A 16 0.80 24.82 24.68
C LEU A 16 -0.27 25.05 23.62
N PHE A 17 -0.29 26.24 22.99
CA PHE A 17 -1.23 26.56 21.93
C PHE A 17 -0.95 25.76 20.64
N ILE A 18 0.33 25.58 20.30
CA ILE A 18 0.74 24.75 19.14
C ILE A 18 0.37 23.28 19.38
N ALA A 19 0.63 22.76 20.58
CA ALA A 19 0.30 21.37 20.92
C ALA A 19 -1.22 21.08 20.84
N THR A 20 -2.06 22.02 21.29
CA THR A 20 -3.53 21.86 21.25
C THR A 20 -4.09 21.94 19.83
N VAL A 21 -3.55 22.81 18.97
CA VAL A 21 -3.98 22.89 17.56
C VAL A 21 -3.67 21.59 16.82
N VAL A 22 -2.50 20.99 17.03
CA VAL A 22 -2.12 19.71 16.41
C VAL A 22 -3.09 18.60 16.83
N VAL A 23 -3.40 18.48 18.13
CA VAL A 23 -4.34 17.47 18.66
C VAL A 23 -5.75 17.66 18.07
N VAL A 24 -6.24 18.90 17.95
CA VAL A 24 -7.58 19.16 17.39
C VAL A 24 -7.64 18.82 15.90
N THR A 25 -6.63 19.20 15.11
CA THR A 25 -6.63 18.92 13.67
C THR A 25 -6.55 17.43 13.33
N GLN A 26 -5.83 16.63 14.14
CA GLN A 26 -5.78 15.17 13.96
C GLN A 26 -7.11 14.48 14.33
N SER A 27 -7.94 15.10 15.18
CA SER A 27 -9.24 14.54 15.58
C SER A 27 -10.36 14.71 14.54
N THR A 28 -10.25 15.73 13.67
CA THR A 28 -11.35 16.13 12.76
C THR A 28 -11.29 15.52 11.35
N THR A 29 -10.21 14.84 10.97
CA THR A 29 -10.06 14.23 9.63
C THR A 29 -10.41 12.74 9.58
N ARG A 30 -11.11 12.20 10.59
CA ARG A 30 -11.60 10.81 10.52
C ARG A 30 -12.61 10.67 9.38
N PRO A 31 -12.36 9.79 8.38
CA PRO A 31 -13.28 9.61 7.26
C PRO A 31 -14.66 9.17 7.76
N ALA A 32 -15.69 9.79 7.19
CA ALA A 32 -17.09 9.57 7.54
C ALA A 32 -17.49 8.08 7.40
N ASP A 33 -17.91 7.49 8.51
CA ASP A 33 -18.86 6.39 8.66
C ASP A 33 -18.85 5.27 7.59
N ALA A 34 -17.71 4.60 7.42
CA ALA A 34 -17.76 3.18 7.12
C ALA A 34 -18.22 2.47 8.41
N LYS A 35 -19.39 1.81 8.40
CA LYS A 35 -19.83 0.99 9.54
C LYS A 35 -18.66 0.10 9.94
N PRO A 36 -18.20 0.12 11.21
CA PRO A 36 -17.12 -0.74 11.66
C PRO A 36 -17.62 -2.17 11.45
N GLN A 37 -17.12 -2.80 10.41
CA GLN A 37 -17.29 -4.23 10.23
C GLN A 37 -16.57 -4.83 11.45
N GLU A 38 -17.31 -5.58 12.25
CA GLU A 38 -16.83 -6.26 13.46
C GLU A 38 -15.85 -7.40 13.11
N SER A 39 -15.04 -7.23 12.07
CA SER A 39 -13.89 -8.06 11.79
C SER A 39 -12.83 -7.68 12.81
N VAL A 40 -12.42 -8.65 13.62
CA VAL A 40 -11.22 -8.55 14.46
C VAL A 40 -10.10 -8.00 13.59
N ASN A 41 -9.60 -6.79 13.91
CA ASN A 41 -8.57 -6.17 13.09
C ASN A 41 -7.32 -7.06 13.11
N LYS A 42 -7.01 -7.62 11.94
CA LYS A 42 -5.93 -8.59 11.72
C LYS A 42 -4.56 -8.09 12.21
N TYR A 43 -4.34 -6.77 12.19
CA TYR A 43 -3.07 -6.14 12.48
C TYR A 43 -2.89 -5.77 13.96
N LEU A 44 -3.98 -5.75 14.74
CA LEU A 44 -3.89 -5.53 16.20
C LEU A 44 -3.14 -6.65 16.93
N LYS A 45 -2.86 -7.80 16.31
CA LYS A 45 -1.99 -8.81 16.93
C LYS A 45 -0.51 -8.40 17.00
N PHE A 46 -0.13 -7.28 16.35
CA PHE A 46 1.24 -6.77 16.26
C PHE A 46 1.40 -5.40 16.95
N GLU A 47 0.62 -5.07 17.99
CA GLU A 47 0.66 -3.72 18.61
C GLU A 47 2.08 -3.27 18.99
N ASP A 48 2.92 -4.22 19.41
CA ASP A 48 4.32 -3.98 19.79
C ASP A 48 5.35 -4.22 18.66
N ASP A 49 4.93 -4.69 17.48
CA ASP A 49 5.82 -5.04 16.36
C ASP A 49 5.36 -4.40 15.04
N VAL A 50 5.69 -3.10 14.90
CA VAL A 50 5.43 -2.32 13.67
C VAL A 50 6.04 -3.00 12.44
N SER A 51 7.21 -3.62 12.56
CA SER A 51 7.88 -4.24 11.40
C SER A 51 7.14 -5.51 10.94
N GLY A 52 6.69 -6.34 11.88
CA GLY A 52 5.84 -7.49 11.58
C GLY A 52 4.51 -7.10 10.96
N MET A 53 3.90 -6.00 11.44
CA MET A 53 2.66 -5.46 10.88
C MET A 53 2.83 -5.03 9.41
N VAL A 54 3.88 -4.28 9.12
CA VAL A 54 4.24 -3.83 7.76
C VAL A 54 4.46 -5.03 6.83
N LEU A 55 5.22 -6.03 7.29
CA LEU A 55 5.48 -7.24 6.52
C LEU A 55 4.20 -8.02 6.19
N GLU A 56 3.32 -8.21 7.17
CA GLU A 56 2.03 -8.89 6.98
C GLU A 56 1.14 -8.12 5.99
N TYR A 57 1.10 -6.80 6.07
CA TYR A 57 0.34 -5.97 5.15
C TYR A 57 0.84 -6.13 3.72
N HIS A 58 2.15 -5.98 3.48
CA HIS A 58 2.72 -6.15 2.15
C HIS A 58 2.51 -7.56 1.60
N SER A 59 2.65 -8.60 2.42
CA SER A 59 2.35 -9.97 2.01
C SER A 59 0.89 -10.11 1.57
N THR A 60 -0.04 -9.62 2.39
CA THR A 60 -1.48 -9.71 2.11
C THR A 60 -1.85 -8.96 0.83
N MET A 61 -1.27 -7.77 0.62
CA MET A 61 -1.49 -6.99 -0.60
C MET A 61 -0.91 -7.68 -1.83
N ASN A 62 0.31 -8.23 -1.73
CA ASN A 62 0.93 -8.97 -2.83
C ASN A 62 0.08 -10.19 -3.22
N ASP A 63 -0.39 -10.95 -2.23
CA ASP A 63 -1.26 -12.11 -2.47
C ASP A 63 -2.56 -11.68 -3.18
N LEU A 64 -3.19 -10.61 -2.69
CA LEU A 64 -4.42 -10.07 -3.28
C LEU A 64 -4.23 -9.68 -4.76
N PHE A 65 -3.16 -8.95 -5.10
CA PHE A 65 -2.89 -8.55 -6.48
C PHE A 65 -2.48 -9.73 -7.36
N ASN A 66 -1.61 -10.61 -6.86
CA ASN A 66 -1.13 -11.77 -7.61
C ASN A 66 -2.26 -12.76 -7.93
N GLU A 67 -3.18 -12.98 -6.99
CA GLU A 67 -4.38 -13.80 -7.22
C GLU A 67 -5.22 -13.25 -8.38
N ARG A 68 -5.43 -11.92 -8.40
CA ARG A 68 -6.22 -11.25 -9.45
C ARG A 68 -5.53 -11.29 -10.81
N ILE A 69 -4.21 -11.09 -10.85
CA ILE A 69 -3.42 -11.21 -12.08
C ILE A 69 -3.44 -12.65 -12.61
N ALA A 70 -3.30 -13.64 -11.72
CA ALA A 70 -3.38 -15.05 -12.09
C ALA A 70 -4.75 -15.40 -12.69
N ALA A 71 -5.83 -14.92 -12.08
CA ALA A 71 -7.18 -15.12 -12.59
C ALA A 71 -7.40 -14.49 -13.98
N LEU A 72 -6.92 -13.26 -14.20
CA LEU A 72 -6.96 -12.61 -15.53
C LEU A 72 -6.22 -13.42 -16.59
N ASN A 73 -5.04 -13.95 -16.24
CA ASN A 73 -4.24 -14.76 -17.15
C ASN A 73 -4.86 -16.13 -17.45
N ALA A 74 -5.56 -16.71 -16.48
CA ALA A 74 -6.19 -18.02 -16.61
C ALA A 74 -7.43 -17.99 -17.53
N GLU A 75 -8.17 -16.88 -17.57
CA GLU A 75 -9.30 -16.72 -18.47
C GLU A 75 -8.82 -16.69 -19.92
N LYS A 76 -9.34 -17.55 -20.79
CA LYS A 76 -8.94 -17.64 -22.21
C LYS A 76 -9.98 -17.04 -23.14
N ASP A 77 -11.24 -17.01 -22.71
CA ASP A 77 -12.33 -16.48 -23.49
C ASP A 77 -12.35 -14.95 -23.41
N GLY A 78 -12.27 -14.29 -24.57
CA GLY A 78 -12.17 -12.84 -24.65
C GLY A 78 -13.41 -12.12 -24.14
N ASP A 79 -14.60 -12.67 -24.44
CA ASP A 79 -15.87 -12.06 -24.04
C ASP A 79 -16.10 -12.21 -22.53
N THR A 80 -15.78 -13.38 -21.97
CA THR A 80 -15.80 -13.63 -20.53
C THR A 80 -14.82 -12.72 -19.80
N LEU A 81 -13.60 -12.53 -20.33
CA LEU A 81 -12.62 -11.61 -19.76
C LEU A 81 -13.17 -10.17 -19.72
N ILE A 82 -13.78 -9.69 -20.80
CA ILE A 82 -14.39 -8.35 -20.86
C ILE A 82 -15.48 -8.19 -19.79
N ALA A 83 -16.31 -9.21 -19.58
CA ALA A 83 -17.34 -9.17 -18.55
C ALA A 83 -16.75 -9.15 -17.12
N LEU A 84 -15.64 -9.88 -16.88
CA LEU A 84 -15.01 -9.98 -15.55
C LEU A 84 -14.26 -8.70 -15.13
N VAL A 85 -13.74 -7.93 -16.08
CA VAL A 85 -13.00 -6.69 -15.79
C VAL A 85 -13.91 -5.46 -15.65
N GLN A 86 -15.18 -5.58 -16.05
CA GLN A 86 -16.17 -4.52 -15.85
C GLN A 86 -16.64 -4.48 -14.40
N ALA A 87 -16.83 -3.26 -13.88
CA ALA A 87 -17.38 -3.06 -12.55
C ALA A 87 -18.78 -3.71 -12.47
N PRO A 88 -19.06 -4.51 -11.43
CA PRO A 88 -20.32 -5.23 -11.34
C PRO A 88 -21.49 -4.25 -11.25
N PRO A 89 -22.66 -4.57 -11.83
CA PRO A 89 -23.84 -3.72 -11.75
C PRO A 89 -24.27 -3.53 -10.29
N ARG A 90 -24.97 -2.43 -10.02
CA ARG A 90 -25.58 -2.20 -8.70
C ARG A 90 -26.79 -3.11 -8.54
N ASN A 91 -26.95 -3.72 -7.37
CA ASN A 91 -28.17 -4.44 -6.99
C ASN A 91 -29.33 -3.48 -6.70
N ASP A 92 -30.48 -4.03 -6.34
CA ASP A 92 -31.71 -3.31 -5.95
C ASP A 92 -31.50 -2.33 -4.79
N LYS A 93 -30.48 -2.55 -3.96
CA LYS A 93 -30.07 -1.68 -2.85
C LYS A 93 -29.02 -0.64 -3.24
N GLY A 94 -28.63 -0.58 -4.52
CA GLY A 94 -27.59 0.33 -5.01
C GLY A 94 -26.16 -0.09 -4.67
N VAL A 95 -25.96 -1.30 -4.13
CA VAL A 95 -24.66 -1.85 -3.73
C VAL A 95 -24.05 -2.65 -4.88
N ARG A 96 -22.74 -2.52 -5.10
CA ARG A 96 -21.99 -3.34 -6.05
C ARG A 96 -21.45 -4.56 -5.32
N GLU A 97 -21.77 -5.76 -5.79
CA GLU A 97 -21.26 -7.00 -5.21
C GLU A 97 -20.02 -7.46 -5.99
N CYS A 98 -18.88 -7.48 -5.29
CA CYS A 98 -17.60 -7.89 -5.87
C CYS A 98 -17.38 -9.40 -5.92
N ILE A 99 -18.35 -10.17 -5.45
CA ILE A 99 -18.41 -11.62 -5.61
C ILE A 99 -19.39 -11.89 -6.75
N GLY A 100 -18.86 -12.45 -7.84
CA GLY A 100 -19.64 -12.85 -9.00
C GLY A 100 -20.46 -14.11 -8.76
N LYS A 101 -21.18 -14.53 -9.81
CA LYS A 101 -21.88 -15.82 -9.84
C LYS A 101 -20.85 -16.93 -9.58
N GLU A 102 -21.25 -17.96 -8.83
CA GLU A 102 -20.38 -19.08 -8.40
C GLU A 102 -19.33 -18.72 -7.33
N GLY A 103 -19.42 -17.56 -6.70
CA GLY A 103 -18.50 -17.19 -5.62
C GLY A 103 -17.12 -16.72 -6.10
N LYS A 104 -16.93 -16.57 -7.41
CA LYS A 104 -15.67 -16.09 -7.99
C LYS A 104 -15.56 -14.57 -7.85
N PRO A 105 -14.39 -14.03 -7.47
CA PRO A 105 -14.21 -12.59 -7.37
C PRO A 105 -14.32 -11.93 -8.75
N ASN A 106 -15.04 -10.80 -8.81
CA ASN A 106 -14.99 -9.92 -9.98
C ASN A 106 -13.58 -9.32 -10.09
N LEU A 107 -13.06 -9.28 -11.32
CA LEU A 107 -11.69 -8.89 -11.57
C LEU A 107 -11.54 -7.39 -11.81
N SER A 108 -12.61 -6.59 -11.88
CA SER A 108 -12.51 -5.15 -12.11
C SER A 108 -11.58 -4.45 -11.11
N THR A 109 -10.88 -3.42 -11.59
CA THR A 109 -10.07 -2.54 -10.74
C THR A 109 -10.88 -1.99 -9.56
N TYR A 110 -12.19 -1.73 -9.75
CA TYR A 110 -13.09 -1.32 -8.67
C TYR A 110 -13.12 -2.33 -7.51
N CYS A 111 -13.33 -3.62 -7.82
CA CYS A 111 -13.42 -4.65 -6.79
C CYS A 111 -12.09 -4.97 -6.12
N LEU A 112 -10.98 -4.86 -6.86
CA LEU A 112 -9.65 -4.92 -6.29
C LEU A 112 -9.38 -3.72 -5.36
N ALA A 113 -9.77 -2.52 -5.76
CA ALA A 113 -9.65 -1.32 -4.93
C ALA A 113 -10.46 -1.45 -3.64
N GLU A 114 -11.70 -1.94 -3.71
CA GLU A 114 -12.53 -2.16 -2.51
C GLU A 114 -11.84 -3.12 -1.53
N ALA A 115 -11.34 -4.26 -2.01
CA ALA A 115 -10.63 -5.23 -1.19
C ALA A 115 -9.31 -4.67 -0.62
N GLY A 116 -8.54 -3.94 -1.44
CA GLY A 116 -7.28 -3.30 -1.05
C GLY A 116 -7.49 -2.20 0.00
N MET A 117 -8.54 -1.40 -0.14
CA MET A 117 -8.90 -0.37 0.83
C MET A 117 -9.30 -0.95 2.18
N VAL A 118 -10.02 -2.08 2.20
CA VAL A 118 -10.30 -2.79 3.47
C VAL A 118 -9.01 -3.19 4.17
N GLN A 119 -8.04 -3.75 3.44
CA GLN A 119 -6.74 -4.12 4.01
C GLN A 119 -5.96 -2.89 4.50
N PHE A 120 -5.93 -1.82 3.70
CA PHE A 120 -5.27 -0.57 4.06
C PHE A 120 -5.87 0.05 5.33
N PHE A 121 -7.20 0.12 5.46
CA PHE A 121 -7.81 0.70 6.66
C PHE A 121 -7.56 -0.12 7.92
N GLN A 122 -7.58 -1.45 7.81
CA GLN A 122 -7.23 -2.32 8.93
C GLN A 122 -5.75 -2.12 9.33
N PHE A 123 -4.84 -2.05 8.35
CA PHE A 123 -3.43 -1.80 8.58
C PHE A 123 -3.17 -0.43 9.22
N ARG A 124 -3.78 0.64 8.69
CA ARG A 124 -3.70 1.99 9.26
C ARG A 124 -4.19 2.04 10.69
N GLN A 125 -5.32 1.40 10.99
CA GLN A 125 -5.83 1.31 12.36
C GLN A 125 -4.87 0.56 13.28
N GLY A 126 -4.21 -0.51 12.80
CA GLY A 126 -3.17 -1.21 13.55
C GLY A 126 -1.99 -0.30 13.87
N LEU A 127 -1.50 0.45 12.88
CA LEU A 127 -0.42 1.42 13.05
C LEU A 127 -0.78 2.56 14.00
N GLU A 128 -2.01 3.08 13.93
CA GLU A 128 -2.53 4.09 14.86
C GLU A 128 -2.59 3.56 16.30
N ALA A 129 -2.93 2.29 16.50
CA ALA A 129 -2.92 1.65 17.81
C ALA A 129 -1.48 1.51 18.36
N ALA A 130 -0.55 1.04 17.53
CA ALA A 130 0.88 0.94 17.88
C ALA A 130 1.45 2.33 18.23
N ARG A 131 1.09 3.36 17.46
CA ARG A 131 1.43 4.76 17.75
C ARG A 131 0.95 5.19 19.13
N ALA A 132 -0.33 5.00 19.43
CA ALA A 132 -0.91 5.38 20.72
C ALA A 132 -0.21 4.69 21.90
N GLN A 133 0.18 3.42 21.72
CA GLN A 133 0.92 2.67 22.73
C GLN A 133 2.35 3.20 22.93
N LEU A 134 3.05 3.56 21.86
CA LEU A 134 4.37 4.20 21.93
C LEU A 134 4.31 5.57 22.60
N GLU A 135 3.32 6.38 22.28
CA GLU A 135 3.08 7.68 22.92
C GLU A 135 2.80 7.51 24.42
N PHE A 136 1.99 6.52 24.80
CA PHE A 136 1.76 6.19 26.22
C PHE A 136 3.05 5.76 26.92
N LYS A 137 3.85 4.88 26.31
CA LYS A 137 5.16 4.45 26.84
C LYS A 137 6.13 5.63 26.99
N ALA A 138 6.13 6.58 26.05
CA ALA A 138 6.94 7.79 26.14
C ALA A 138 6.49 8.69 27.30
N ALA A 139 5.18 8.90 27.44
CA ALA A 139 4.62 9.72 28.51
C ALA A 139 4.93 9.15 29.90
N ASP A 140 4.72 7.84 30.12
CA ASP A 140 5.04 7.17 31.39
C ASP A 140 6.53 7.29 31.73
N LYS A 141 7.41 7.07 30.74
CA LYS A 141 8.86 7.21 30.96
C LYS A 141 9.25 8.65 31.29
N PHE A 142 8.70 9.62 30.57
CA PHE A 142 8.96 11.04 30.84
C PHE A 142 8.52 11.43 32.25
N GLU A 143 7.37 10.96 32.70
CA GLU A 143 6.90 11.20 34.07
C GLU A 143 7.86 10.64 35.12
N ARG A 144 8.34 9.40 34.94
CA ARG A 144 9.32 8.79 35.87
C ARG A 144 10.62 9.61 35.94
N ILE A 145 11.16 10.02 34.80
CA ILE A 145 12.37 10.85 34.74
C ILE A 145 12.16 12.18 35.48
N GLN A 146 11.01 12.82 35.29
CA GLN A 146 10.66 14.05 36.01
C GLN A 146 10.57 13.83 37.53
N GLN A 147 10.03 12.70 37.97
CA GLN A 147 9.96 12.35 39.39
C GLN A 147 11.35 12.09 39.97
N ASP A 148 12.24 11.43 39.23
CA ASP A 148 13.61 11.14 39.66
C ASP A 148 14.43 12.43 39.77
N ILE A 149 14.34 13.33 38.78
CA ILE A 149 14.98 14.65 38.84
C ILE A 149 14.54 15.41 40.09
N ARG A 150 13.22 15.49 40.36
CA ARG A 150 12.70 16.16 41.57
C ARG A 150 13.16 15.49 42.86
N ARG A 151 13.38 14.18 42.86
CA ARG A 151 13.89 13.45 44.02
C ARG A 151 15.35 13.79 44.26
N GLU A 152 16.18 13.83 43.22
CA GLU A 152 17.59 14.21 43.31
C GLU A 152 17.74 15.66 43.77
N GLU A 153 16.94 16.58 43.24
CA GLU A 153 16.91 18.00 43.67
C GLU A 153 16.62 18.13 45.18
N ARG A 154 15.62 17.40 45.71
CA ARG A 154 15.33 17.39 47.15
C ARG A 154 16.49 16.85 47.98
N VAL A 155 17.12 15.75 47.53
CA VAL A 155 18.26 15.16 48.23
C VAL A 155 19.46 16.11 48.23
N GLN A 156 19.66 16.91 47.18
CA GLN A 156 20.70 17.93 47.16
C GLN A 156 20.41 19.08 48.12
N GLU A 157 19.17 19.57 48.14
CA GLU A 157 18.73 20.63 49.05
C GLU A 157 18.93 20.22 50.52
N GLU A 158 18.58 18.98 50.88
CA GLU A 158 18.80 18.41 52.21
C GLU A 158 20.29 18.29 52.59
N ARG A 159 21.18 18.10 51.61
CA ARG A 159 22.63 17.99 51.83
C ARG A 159 23.32 19.35 51.97
N GLY A 160 22.63 20.46 51.71
CA GLY A 160 23.24 21.80 51.74
C GLY A 160 24.45 21.94 50.81
N SER A 161 24.49 21.14 49.75
CA SER A 161 25.61 21.07 48.82
C SER A 161 25.32 21.92 47.60
N ASP A 162 26.14 22.96 47.38
CA ASP A 162 26.10 23.78 46.16
C ASP A 162 26.65 23.05 44.91
N ALA A 163 27.05 21.78 45.04
CA ALA A 163 27.51 20.98 43.91
C ALA A 163 26.37 20.78 42.89
N PRO A 164 26.61 21.02 41.59
CA PRO A 164 25.58 20.85 40.55
C PRO A 164 25.03 19.43 40.58
N VAL A 165 23.72 19.27 40.32
CA VAL A 165 23.09 17.97 40.05
C VAL A 165 23.86 17.31 38.91
N GLY A 166 24.67 16.31 39.26
CA GLY A 166 25.30 15.47 38.27
C GLY A 166 24.20 14.65 37.65
N PHE A 167 23.78 14.99 36.43
CA PHE A 167 22.84 14.19 35.67
C PHE A 167 23.40 12.77 35.55
N GLY A 168 22.79 11.84 36.26
CA GLY A 168 23.21 10.45 36.28
C GLY A 168 23.15 9.80 34.89
N PRO A 169 23.74 8.61 34.73
CA PRO A 169 23.63 7.80 33.52
C PRO A 169 22.17 7.56 33.06
N ASP A 170 21.21 7.68 33.98
CA ASP A 170 19.78 7.53 33.73
C ASP A 170 19.21 8.60 32.78
N LEU A 171 19.73 9.82 32.79
CA LEU A 171 19.25 10.88 31.88
C LEU A 171 19.67 10.61 30.42
N PHE A 172 20.87 10.06 30.22
CA PHE A 172 21.33 9.68 28.88
C PHE A 172 20.54 8.51 28.32
N TYR A 173 20.23 7.52 29.16
CA TYR A 173 19.38 6.39 28.78
C TYR A 173 17.94 6.82 28.46
N ALA A 174 17.38 7.73 29.27
CA ALA A 174 16.10 8.35 29.02
C ALA A 174 16.04 9.05 27.65
N GLN A 175 17.07 9.84 27.33
CA GLN A 175 17.15 10.55 26.06
C GLN A 175 17.24 9.59 24.87
N SER A 176 18.02 8.51 24.98
CA SER A 176 18.12 7.52 23.90
C SER A 176 16.78 6.85 23.63
N VAL A 177 16.07 6.45 24.69
CA VAL A 177 14.75 5.82 24.58
C VAL A 177 13.72 6.77 23.96
N LEU A 178 13.69 8.05 24.35
CA LEU A 178 12.79 9.03 23.76
C LEU A 178 13.10 9.26 22.28
N ASN A 179 14.38 9.25 21.91
CA ASN A 179 14.81 9.33 20.52
C ASN A 179 14.35 8.11 19.71
N ASP A 180 14.50 6.90 20.25
CA ASP A 180 14.05 5.66 19.60
C ASP A 180 12.53 5.66 19.38
N ILE A 181 11.77 6.14 20.36
CA ILE A 181 10.31 6.30 20.21
C ILE A 181 9.98 7.34 19.14
N GLY A 182 10.68 8.49 19.13
CA GLY A 182 10.50 9.51 18.10
C GLY A 182 10.73 8.99 16.68
N ILE A 183 11.80 8.20 16.49
CA ILE A 183 12.10 7.53 15.21
C ILE A 183 10.98 6.55 14.85
N ALA A 184 10.50 5.74 15.81
CA ALA A 184 9.42 4.79 15.56
C ALA A 184 8.10 5.48 15.15
N LEU A 185 7.76 6.60 15.78
CA LEU A 185 6.57 7.40 15.43
C LEU A 185 6.68 7.98 14.01
N GLN A 186 7.82 8.57 13.67
CA GLN A 186 8.06 9.07 12.31
C GLN A 186 8.00 7.95 11.26
N ARG A 187 8.51 6.76 11.61
CA ARG A 187 8.43 5.58 10.75
C ARG A 187 6.97 5.21 10.50
N ILE A 188 6.13 5.12 11.53
CA ILE A 188 4.71 4.81 11.37
C ILE A 188 4.02 5.76 10.38
N GLU A 189 4.23 7.08 10.51
CA GLU A 189 3.64 8.06 9.60
C GLU A 189 4.13 7.87 8.16
N THR A 190 5.41 7.56 7.99
CA THR A 190 6.01 7.27 6.68
C THR A 190 5.43 6.00 6.07
N GLU A 191 5.23 4.94 6.85
CA GLU A 191 4.67 3.67 6.36
C GLU A 191 3.21 3.83 5.91
N ILE A 192 2.41 4.67 6.58
CA ILE A 192 1.03 4.97 6.16
C ILE A 192 1.03 5.66 4.79
N ASP A 193 1.86 6.68 4.61
CA ASP A 193 1.97 7.42 3.35
C ASP A 193 2.50 6.54 2.20
N ILE A 194 3.49 5.70 2.47
CA ILE A 194 4.01 4.74 1.49
C ILE A 194 2.93 3.72 1.11
N ALA A 195 2.18 3.18 2.08
CA ALA A 195 1.13 2.20 1.82
C ALA A 195 0.01 2.77 0.95
N GLU A 196 -0.43 4.00 1.24
CA GLU A 196 -1.45 4.70 0.44
C GLU A 196 -0.98 4.89 -1.02
N LYS A 197 0.22 5.48 -1.20
CA LYS A 197 0.80 5.69 -2.54
C LYS A 197 1.02 4.40 -3.31
N THR A 198 1.48 3.35 -2.61
CA THR A 198 1.74 2.05 -3.23
C THR A 198 0.44 1.38 -3.68
N LEU A 199 -0.63 1.49 -2.88
CA LEU A 199 -1.96 1.00 -3.26
C LEU A 199 -2.44 1.70 -4.54
N ASP A 200 -2.39 3.03 -4.58
CA ASP A 200 -2.81 3.82 -5.74
C ASP A 200 -2.03 3.45 -7.01
N GLN A 201 -0.69 3.37 -6.90
CA GLN A 201 0.17 2.97 -8.02
C GLN A 201 -0.11 1.54 -8.48
N SER A 202 -0.34 0.62 -7.53
CA SER A 202 -0.64 -0.78 -7.85
C SER A 202 -2.00 -0.91 -8.55
N LEU A 203 -3.01 -0.16 -8.12
CA LEU A 203 -4.31 -0.11 -8.79
C LEU A 203 -4.23 0.48 -10.20
N LEU A 204 -3.42 1.53 -10.39
CA LEU A 204 -3.15 2.10 -11.71
C LEU A 204 -2.49 1.06 -12.63
N ALA A 205 -1.41 0.43 -12.17
CA ALA A 205 -0.69 -0.59 -12.93
C ALA A 205 -1.59 -1.80 -13.25
N TYR A 206 -2.45 -2.19 -12.31
CA TYR A 206 -3.43 -3.24 -12.53
C TYR A 206 -4.45 -2.85 -13.61
N ASN A 207 -4.99 -1.63 -13.56
CA ASN A 207 -5.92 -1.13 -14.58
C ASN A 207 -5.28 -1.09 -15.98
N GLU A 208 -4.02 -0.64 -16.08
CA GLU A 208 -3.25 -0.69 -17.33
C GLU A 208 -3.09 -2.13 -17.84
N PHE A 209 -2.76 -3.06 -16.95
CA PHE A 209 -2.65 -4.48 -17.27
C PHE A 209 -3.99 -5.06 -17.79
N GLN A 210 -5.11 -4.69 -17.18
CA GLN A 210 -6.45 -5.10 -17.63
C GLN A 210 -6.76 -4.66 -19.06
N MET A 211 -6.34 -3.44 -19.44
CA MET A 211 -6.52 -2.93 -20.79
C MET A 211 -5.55 -3.56 -21.78
N ALA A 212 -4.29 -3.77 -21.38
CA ALA A 212 -3.23 -4.27 -22.24
C ALA A 212 -3.39 -5.77 -22.58
N LEU A 213 -3.86 -6.59 -21.63
CA LEU A 213 -3.98 -8.03 -21.79
C LEU A 213 -4.85 -8.48 -23.00
N PRO A 214 -6.10 -8.01 -23.17
CA PRO A 214 -6.92 -8.38 -24.33
C PRO A 214 -6.31 -7.89 -25.64
N LEU A 215 -5.74 -6.68 -25.67
CA LEU A 215 -5.01 -6.16 -26.83
C LEU A 215 -3.83 -7.06 -27.21
N HIS A 216 -3.01 -7.45 -26.24
CA HIS A 216 -1.87 -8.34 -26.46
C HIS A 216 -2.30 -9.69 -27.07
N ARG A 217 -3.41 -10.26 -26.58
CA ARG A 217 -3.96 -11.52 -27.12
C ARG A 217 -4.42 -11.35 -28.56
N LYS A 218 -5.11 -10.25 -28.89
CA LYS A 218 -5.52 -9.94 -30.26
C LYS A 218 -4.33 -9.73 -31.20
N TYR A 219 -3.29 -9.04 -30.74
CA TYR A 219 -2.06 -8.91 -31.54
C TYR A 219 -1.38 -10.25 -31.79
N ARG A 220 -1.37 -11.15 -30.79
CA ARG A 220 -0.83 -12.51 -30.98
C ARG A 220 -1.59 -13.29 -32.05
N GLU A 221 -2.92 -13.20 -32.07
CA GLU A 221 -3.76 -13.82 -33.11
C GLU A 221 -3.43 -13.27 -34.50
N ILE A 222 -3.35 -11.94 -34.63
CA ILE A 222 -3.03 -11.26 -35.90
C ILE A 222 -1.64 -11.66 -36.39
N ILE A 223 -0.63 -11.64 -35.52
CA ILE A 223 0.75 -12.01 -35.87
C ILE A 223 0.78 -13.45 -36.40
N LYS A 224 0.14 -14.39 -35.71
CA LYS A 224 0.07 -15.78 -36.15
C LYS A 224 -0.63 -15.91 -37.52
N SER A 225 -1.69 -15.13 -37.76
CA SER A 225 -2.35 -15.12 -39.07
C SER A 225 -1.44 -14.58 -40.18
N LEU A 226 -0.64 -13.56 -39.89
CA LEU A 226 0.32 -12.98 -40.84
C LEU A 226 1.49 -13.94 -41.12
N GLU A 227 1.96 -14.68 -40.11
CA GLU A 227 2.97 -15.73 -40.26
C GLU A 227 2.46 -16.86 -41.17
N ASN A 228 1.24 -17.35 -40.92
CA ASN A 228 0.62 -18.36 -41.77
C ASN A 228 0.50 -17.88 -43.22
N TYR A 229 0.03 -16.64 -43.43
CA TYR A 229 -0.07 -16.04 -44.77
C TYR A 229 1.29 -15.94 -45.46
N ARG A 230 2.33 -15.52 -44.74
CA ARG A 230 3.71 -15.46 -45.27
C ARG A 230 4.16 -16.85 -45.72
N ASP A 231 3.92 -17.87 -44.90
CA ASP A 231 4.37 -19.24 -45.18
C ASP A 231 3.60 -19.85 -46.38
N GLU A 232 2.31 -19.55 -46.51
CA GLU A 232 1.50 -19.91 -47.68
C GLU A 232 2.00 -19.22 -48.97
N VAL A 233 2.31 -17.91 -48.90
CA VAL A 233 2.89 -17.17 -50.03
C VAL A 233 4.26 -17.72 -50.42
N ALA A 234 5.08 -18.11 -49.45
CA ALA A 234 6.37 -18.76 -49.70
C ALA A 234 6.18 -20.09 -50.43
N SER A 235 5.24 -20.93 -49.99
CA SER A 235 4.91 -22.19 -50.66
C SER A 235 4.48 -21.99 -52.11
N ILE A 236 3.61 -21.01 -52.37
CA ILE A 236 3.16 -20.69 -53.75
C ILE A 236 4.34 -20.23 -54.60
N ARG A 237 5.23 -19.39 -54.05
CA ARG A 237 6.42 -18.93 -54.76
C ARG A 237 7.33 -20.10 -55.15
N ASP A 238 7.56 -21.03 -54.25
CA ASP A 238 8.40 -22.20 -54.50
C ASP A 238 7.81 -23.06 -55.63
N GLU A 239 6.49 -23.27 -55.66
CA GLU A 239 5.82 -23.94 -56.78
C GLU A 239 5.95 -23.19 -58.11
N ILE A 240 5.75 -21.86 -58.11
CA ILE A 240 5.90 -21.01 -59.30
C ILE A 240 7.33 -21.06 -59.84
N THR A 241 8.35 -21.11 -58.98
CA THR A 241 9.76 -21.16 -59.41
C THR A 241 10.11 -22.43 -60.20
N LEU A 242 9.32 -23.50 -60.06
CA LEU A 242 9.48 -24.73 -60.84
C LEU A 242 8.86 -24.66 -62.24
N TYR A 243 7.94 -23.71 -62.51
CA TYR A 243 7.24 -23.62 -63.80
C TYR A 243 8.13 -23.25 -65.00
N PRO A 244 9.12 -22.34 -64.92
CA PRO A 244 10.02 -22.04 -66.03
C PRO A 244 10.76 -23.28 -66.56
N PHE A 245 11.09 -24.25 -65.70
CA PHE A 245 11.70 -25.52 -66.10
C PHE A 245 10.75 -26.45 -66.86
N LYS A 246 9.43 -26.33 -66.68
CA LYS A 246 8.44 -27.15 -67.40
C LYS A 246 8.11 -26.60 -68.79
N PHE A 247 8.29 -25.30 -69.03
CA PHE A 247 7.96 -24.66 -70.30
C PHE A 247 9.14 -24.49 -71.27
N THR A 248 10.38 -24.57 -70.82
CA THR A 248 11.57 -24.43 -71.68
C THR A 248 11.81 -25.60 -72.64
N ASN A 249 11.08 -26.72 -72.51
CA ASN A 249 11.15 -27.85 -73.44
C ASN A 249 9.90 -28.05 -74.30
N VAL A 250 8.95 -27.11 -74.26
CA VAL A 250 7.75 -27.15 -75.12
C VAL A 250 7.96 -26.28 -76.35
N SER A 251 9.05 -26.52 -77.10
CA SER A 251 9.14 -26.04 -78.48
C SER A 251 8.41 -27.04 -79.38
N THR A 252 7.08 -27.04 -79.37
CA THR A 252 6.33 -27.76 -80.41
C THR A 252 6.38 -26.95 -81.70
N THR A 253 7.36 -27.23 -82.55
CA THR A 253 7.47 -26.66 -83.91
C THR A 253 6.44 -27.20 -84.91
N ARG A 254 5.38 -27.87 -84.44
CA ARG A 254 4.32 -28.43 -85.29
C ARG A 254 2.95 -28.05 -84.74
N CYS A 255 2.28 -27.13 -85.42
CA CYS A 255 0.83 -27.01 -85.37
C CYS A 255 0.24 -28.19 -86.17
N GLN A 256 -0.60 -28.99 -85.54
CA GLN A 256 -1.55 -29.86 -86.23
C GLN A 256 -2.89 -29.13 -86.37
#